data_AF-A0A497NJ49-F1
#
_entry.id   AF-A0A497NJ49-F1
#
_cell.length_a   1.000
_cell.length_b   1.000
_cell.length_c   1.000
_cell.angle_alpha   90.00
_cell.angle_beta   90.00
_cell.angle_gamma   90.00
#
_symmetry.space_group_name_H-M   'P 1'
#
loop_
_entity.id
_entity.type
_entity.pdbx_description
1 polymer ?
#
loop_
_entity_poly.entity_id
_entity_poly.type
_entity_poly.pdbx_seq_one_letter_code
_entity_poly.pdbx_strand_id
1 'polypeptide(L)' 'MKRSYIAKIGISRKDDRLPDRCMEVPRVVEGVELLADVDSLLPSYYALRGWDENGIPTAEKLKQLGIRPL' A
#
# COMPACT_ATOMS: atom_id res chain seq x y z
N MET A 1 -7.03 -14.35 1.38
CA MET A 1 -6.51 -12.99 1.10
C MET A 1 -5.55 -12.58 2.22
N LYS A 2 -4.24 -12.53 1.93
CA LYS A 2 -3.22 -12.22 2.95
C LYS A 2 -3.39 -10.82 3.56
N ARG A 3 -3.83 -9.83 2.76
CA ARG A 3 -4.02 -8.43 3.24
C ARG A 3 -5.00 -8.32 4.42
N SER A 4 -6.17 -8.94 4.32
CA SER A 4 -7.18 -8.89 5.40
C SER A 4 -6.65 -9.48 6.70
N TYR A 5 -5.88 -10.57 6.64
CA TYR A 5 -5.27 -11.15 7.83
C TYR A 5 -4.23 -10.21 8.47
N ILE A 6 -3.32 -9.63 7.67
CA ILE A 6 -2.30 -8.73 8.22
C ILE A 6 -2.89 -7.42 8.75
N ALA A 7 -3.98 -6.92 8.15
CA ALA A 7 -4.72 -5.77 8.66
C ALA A 7 -5.33 -6.05 10.04
N LYS A 8 -5.84 -7.27 10.26
CA LYS A 8 -6.37 -7.69 11.56
C LYS A 8 -5.33 -7.67 12.69
N ILE A 9 -4.07 -7.94 12.36
CA ILE A 9 -2.96 -7.92 13.33
C ILE A 9 -2.29 -6.54 13.43
N GLY A 10 -2.89 -5.50 12.85
CA GLY A 10 -2.48 -4.10 13.04
C GLY A 10 -1.59 -3.50 11.95
N ILE A 11 -1.35 -4.22 10.84
CA ILE A 11 -0.64 -3.67 9.68
C ILE A 11 -1.56 -2.72 8.92
N SER A 12 -1.09 -1.51 8.64
CA SER A 12 -1.85 -0.50 7.91
C SER A 12 -0.96 0.30 6.95
N ARG A 13 -1.53 1.36 6.36
CA ARG A 13 -0.81 2.30 5.47
C ARG A 13 0.57 2.72 6.00
N LYS A 14 0.72 2.91 7.32
CA LYS A 14 2.00 3.34 7.93
C LYS A 14 3.14 2.33 7.70
N ASP A 15 2.80 1.06 7.50
CA ASP A 15 3.74 -0.04 7.34
C ASP A 15 4.01 -0.34 5.86
N ASP A 16 3.19 0.21 4.94
CA ASP A 16 3.35 0.07 3.49
C ASP A 16 4.40 1.06 2.93
N ARG A 17 5.59 1.07 3.53
CA ARG A 17 6.72 1.96 3.18
C ARG A 17 7.95 1.16 2.75
N LEU A 18 8.80 1.77 1.93
CA LEU A 18 10.13 1.21 1.60
C LEU A 18 11.17 1.58 2.66
N PRO A 19 12.31 0.87 2.72
CA PRO A 19 13.43 1.27 3.58
C PRO A 19 13.88 2.71 3.31
N ASP A 20 14.38 3.40 4.34
CA ASP A 20 14.73 4.83 4.25
C ASP A 20 15.75 5.11 3.14
N ARG A 21 16.67 4.17 2.87
CA ARG A 21 17.57 4.27 1.71
C ARG A 21 16.84 4.52 0.39
N CYS A 22 15.69 3.89 0.17
CA CYS A 22 14.91 4.06 -1.05
C CYS A 22 14.05 5.34 -1.04
N MET A 23 13.69 5.82 0.16
CA MET A 23 12.81 6.98 0.35
C MET A 23 13.58 8.30 0.46
N GLU A 24 14.85 8.26 0.87
CA GLU A 24 15.62 9.46 1.24
C GLU A 24 16.89 9.65 0.40
N VAL A 25 17.43 8.58 -0.20
CA VAL A 25 18.66 8.65 -0.99
C VAL A 25 18.31 8.54 -2.48
N PRO A 26 18.41 9.63 -3.26
CA PRO A 26 18.11 9.59 -4.68
C PRO A 26 19.06 8.66 -5.43
N ARG A 27 18.52 7.97 -6.43
CA ARG A 27 19.30 7.22 -7.40
C ARG A 27 19.59 8.11 -8.59
N VAL A 28 20.86 8.27 -8.94
CA VAL A 28 21.26 9.00 -10.14
C VAL A 28 21.27 8.04 -11.33
N VAL A 29 20.43 8.32 -12.32
CA VAL A 29 20.37 7.58 -13.59
C VAL A 29 20.48 8.61 -14.70
N GLU A 30 21.53 8.50 -15.53
CA GLU A 30 21.78 9.43 -16.65
C GLU A 30 21.81 10.92 -16.24
N GLY A 31 22.28 11.21 -15.02
CA GLY A 31 22.33 12.57 -14.48
C GLY A 31 21.01 13.08 -13.89
N VAL A 32 19.96 12.26 -13.88
CA VAL A 32 18.66 12.56 -13.26
C VAL A 32 18.59 11.90 -11.89
N GLU A 33 18.25 12.68 -10.87
CA GLU A 33 17.94 12.18 -9.53
C GLU A 33 16.53 11.61 -9.49
N LEU A 34 16.42 10.34 -9.11
CA LEU A 34 15.16 9.63 -8.98
C LEU A 34 14.97 9.20 -7.53
N LEU A 35 13.86 9.61 -6.93
CA LEU A 35 13.44 9.20 -5.60
C LEU A 35 12.12 8.44 -5.71
N ALA A 36 11.93 7.41 -4.88
CA ALA A 36 10.70 6.66 -4.86
C ALA A 36 9.58 7.47 -4.21
N ASP A 37 8.58 7.88 -5.00
CA ASP A 37 7.40 8.59 -4.48
C ASP A 37 6.27 7.59 -4.16
N VAL A 38 6.51 6.78 -3.13
CA VAL A 38 5.54 5.74 -2.72
C VAL A 38 4.26 6.37 -2.17
N ASP A 39 4.38 7.47 -1.43
CA ASP A 39 3.25 8.08 -0.73
C ASP A 39 2.17 8.62 -1.69
N SER A 40 2.57 9.15 -2.84
CA SER A 40 1.63 9.58 -3.89
C SER A 40 1.01 8.41 -4.66
N LEU A 41 1.72 7.29 -4.78
CA LEU A 41 1.28 6.10 -5.51
C LEU A 41 0.32 5.21 -4.71
N LEU A 42 0.46 5.16 -3.38
CA LEU A 42 -0.36 4.30 -2.51
C LEU A 42 -1.88 4.55 -2.65
N PRO A 43 -2.40 5.79 -2.66
CA PRO A 43 -3.84 6.03 -2.84
C PRO A 43 -4.38 5.41 -4.14
N SER A 44 -3.68 5.61 -5.26
CA SER A 44 -4.08 5.03 -6.55
C SER A 44 -4.04 3.50 -6.52
N TYR A 45 -3.01 2.94 -5.88
CA TYR A 45 -2.91 1.49 -5.70
C TYR A 45 -4.07 0.93 -4.86
N TYR A 46 -4.43 1.57 -3.75
CA TYR A 46 -5.56 1.13 -2.91
C TYR A 46 -6.89 1.21 -3.63
N ALA A 47 -7.14 2.30 -4.36
CA ALA A 47 -8.34 2.46 -5.17
C ALA A 47 -8.48 1.31 -6.20
N LEU A 48 -7.41 1.00 -6.93
CA LEU A 48 -7.38 -0.11 -7.90
C LEU A 48 -7.64 -1.47 -7.25
N ARG A 49 -7.25 -1.65 -5.99
CA ARG A 49 -7.44 -2.90 -5.23
C ARG A 49 -8.79 -3.00 -4.55
N GLY A 50 -9.58 -1.92 -4.53
CA GLY A 50 -10.82 -1.83 -3.74
C GLY A 50 -10.54 -1.80 -2.24
N TRP A 51 -9.49 -1.07 -1.84
CA TRP A 51 -9.11 -0.84 -0.46
C TRP A 51 -9.38 0.61 -0.09
N ASP A 52 -9.54 0.89 1.21
CA ASP A 52 -9.64 2.25 1.72
C ASP A 52 -8.27 2.95 1.82
N GLU A 53 -8.28 4.20 2.26
CA GLU A 53 -7.07 5.03 2.42
C GLU A 53 -6.06 4.46 3.43
N ASN A 54 -6.51 3.62 4.35
CA ASN A 54 -5.68 2.93 5.34
C ASN A 54 -5.10 1.63 4.79
N GLY A 55 -5.39 1.31 3.53
CA GLY A 55 -4.98 0.08 2.86
C GLY A 55 -5.76 -1.14 3.35
N ILE A 56 -6.97 -0.95 3.89
CA ILE A 56 -7.82 -2.04 4.37
C ILE A 56 -8.81 -2.41 3.26
N PRO A 57 -8.94 -3.70 2.89
CA PRO A 57 -9.93 -4.09 1.89
C PRO A 57 -11.35 -3.74 2.31
N THR A 58 -12.12 -3.12 1.42
CA THR A 58 -13.50 -2.73 1.71
C THR A 58 -14.42 -3.94 1.87
N ALA A 59 -15.55 -3.75 2.55
CA ALA A 59 -16.57 -4.80 2.70
C ALA A 59 -17.04 -5.35 1.34
N GLU A 60 -17.18 -4.48 0.33
CA GLU A 60 -17.50 -4.88 -1.03
C GLU A 60 -16.43 -5.81 -1.61
N LYS A 61 -15.14 -5.45 -1.46
CA LYS A 61 -14.04 -6.28 -1.94
C LYS A 61 -13.96 -7.62 -1.23
N LEU A 62 -14.19 -7.65 0.08
CA LEU A 62 -14.21 -8.88 0.87
C LEU A 62 -15.37 -9.80 0.44
N LYS A 63 -16.56 -9.24 0.23
CA LYS A 63 -17.72 -9.96 -0.30
C LYS A 63 -17.45 -10.52 -1.70
N GLN A 64 -16.89 -9.72 -2.62
CA GLN A 64 -16.53 -10.14 -3.97
C GLN A 64 -15.60 -11.37 -3.95
N LEU A 65 -14.70 -11.43 -2.96
CA LEU A 65 -13.71 -12.49 -2.83
C LEU A 65 -14.18 -13.66 -1.93
N GLY A 66 -15.43 -13.66 -1.44
CA GLY A 66 -15.96 -14.72 -0.57
C GLY A 66 -15.33 -14.77 0.82
N ILE A 67 -14.82 -13.64 1.32
CA ILE A 67 -14.13 -13.54 2.61
C ILE A 67 -15.07 -12.88 3.61
N ARG A 68 -15.17 -13.46 4.80
CA ARG A 68 -15.95 -12.86 5.89
C ARG A 68 -15.33 -11.51 6.30
N PRO A 69 -16.14 -10.47 6.52
CA PRO A 69 -15.65 -9.19 7.02
C PRO A 69 -14.86 -9.35 8.33
N LEU A 70 -13.86 -8.48 8.52
CA LEU A 70 -13.04 -8.45 9.73
C LEU A 70 -13.84 -8.04 10.95
#